data_AF-A0A8B9ZDF4-F1
#
_entry.id   AF-A0A8B9ZDF4-F1
#
_cell.length_a   1.000
_cell.length_b   1.000
_cell.length_c   1.000
_cell.angle_alpha   90.00
_cell.angle_beta   90.00
_cell.angle_gamma   90.00
#
_symmetry.space_group_name_H-M   'P 1'
#
loop_
_entity.id
_entity.type
_entity.pdbx_description
1 polymer ?
#
loop_
_entity_poly.entity_id
_entity_poly.type
_entity_poly.pdbx_seq_one_letter_code
_entity_poly.pdbx_strand_id
1 'polypeptide(L)'
;MGLKTRPGGPGCCWALPTALLCAYGFFCSVRPSEPFLTRYLLEPHKNLSETQIYPVWTYSYLALLFPVFLATDYLRYKPVVLLQGLSLIVTWFMLLYAQGLRAVQLLEFFYGVGTATDVAYYSYIYSVVDVELYQKVTSYCRSATLVLVSVAGWSLFSLNVISLTSVSIAFGTAWFLPMPRKSLFFHHVSSQPFSMEMKVMDCKNGAAVQDQPSQKVDIVKVLKDLWRDFLQCYSSWTMLCWSVRWALSTCGYFQVINYAQGLWEMVLPSNSTEIYNGGVEAASTLLGAVAVFVVGHIKTSWAMWGEVALALLSFLIAAAVYIMDTIRNIWVCYASYVVFRIIYMLLITIAT
;
A
#
# COMPACT_ATOMS: atom_id res chain seq x y z
N MET A 1 4.09 -29.06 32.76
CA MET A 1 3.97 -30.52 32.50
C MET A 1 3.63 -30.71 31.03
N GLY A 2 4.63 -31.11 30.24
CA GLY A 2 4.48 -31.76 28.92
C GLY A 2 3.77 -31.02 27.78
N LEU A 3 4.47 -30.08 27.12
CA LEU A 3 4.25 -29.76 25.70
C LEU A 3 4.51 -31.03 24.89
N LYS A 4 3.45 -31.73 24.49
CA LYS A 4 3.53 -32.91 23.65
C LYS A 4 3.52 -32.48 22.20
N THR A 5 4.71 -32.19 21.69
CA THR A 5 4.99 -32.22 20.25
C THR A 5 4.64 -33.62 19.72
N ARG A 6 3.80 -33.67 18.68
CA ARG A 6 3.59 -34.89 17.87
C ARG A 6 3.76 -34.57 16.39
N PRO A 7 4.18 -35.56 15.59
CA PRO A 7 5.16 -35.36 14.52
C PRO A 7 4.55 -35.42 13.11
N GLY A 8 5.14 -34.66 12.19
CA GLY A 8 5.35 -34.99 10.78
C GLY A 8 4.18 -35.41 9.87
N GLY A 9 3.69 -34.45 9.07
CA GLY A 9 3.26 -34.64 7.66
C GLY A 9 1.78 -34.31 7.32
N PRO A 10 1.44 -33.72 6.15
CA PRO A 10 2.27 -33.16 5.09
C PRO A 10 2.23 -31.60 5.07
N GLY A 11 3.37 -30.96 5.40
CA GLY A 11 3.52 -29.49 5.37
C GLY A 11 3.43 -28.84 3.98
N CYS A 12 3.27 -29.62 2.91
CA CYS A 12 3.25 -29.11 1.52
C CYS A 12 2.00 -28.30 1.15
N CYS A 13 0.83 -28.58 1.76
CA CYS A 13 -0.42 -28.05 1.24
C CYS A 13 -0.61 -26.53 1.50
N TRP A 14 0.10 -25.99 2.50
CA TRP A 14 0.08 -24.58 2.86
C TRP A 14 1.38 -23.86 2.51
N ALA A 15 2.52 -24.56 2.54
CA ALA A 15 3.82 -23.96 2.23
C ALA A 15 3.91 -23.44 0.79
N LEU A 16 3.33 -24.15 -0.19
CA LEU A 16 3.36 -23.72 -1.60
C LEU A 16 2.50 -22.46 -1.85
N PRO A 17 1.22 -22.40 -1.43
CA PRO A 17 0.42 -21.17 -1.42
C PRO A 17 1.11 -19.96 -0.78
N THR A 18 1.66 -20.15 0.43
CA THR A 18 2.32 -19.10 1.18
C THR A 18 3.61 -18.66 0.50
N ALA A 19 4.41 -19.60 -0.02
CA ALA A 19 5.63 -19.27 -0.77
C ALA A 19 5.33 -18.50 -2.05
N LEU A 20 4.27 -18.87 -2.80
CA LEU A 20 3.85 -18.15 -4.00
C LEU A 20 3.33 -16.74 -3.66
N LEU A 21 2.57 -16.58 -2.57
CA LEU A 21 2.10 -15.27 -2.13
C LEU A 21 3.23 -14.34 -1.70
N CYS A 22 4.19 -14.89 -0.95
CA CYS A 22 5.39 -14.18 -0.52
C CYS A 22 6.29 -13.84 -1.70
N ALA A 23 6.42 -14.74 -2.69
CA ALA A 23 7.16 -14.49 -3.92
C ALA A 23 6.51 -13.37 -4.74
N TYR A 24 5.19 -13.40 -4.93
CA TYR A 24 4.45 -12.32 -5.57
C TYR A 24 4.68 -10.99 -4.86
N GLY A 25 4.48 -10.94 -3.54
CA GLY A 25 4.68 -9.73 -2.73
C GLY A 25 6.11 -9.20 -2.78
N PHE A 26 7.08 -10.10 -2.77
CA PHE A 26 8.49 -9.78 -2.90
C PHE A 26 8.76 -9.09 -4.25
N PHE A 27 8.42 -9.73 -5.37
CA PHE A 27 8.68 -9.19 -6.69
C PHE A 27 7.85 -7.94 -7.00
N CYS A 28 6.62 -7.84 -6.49
CA CYS A 28 5.84 -6.61 -6.57
C CYS A 28 6.43 -5.47 -5.72
N SER A 29 7.17 -5.76 -4.66
CA SER A 29 7.78 -4.73 -3.79
C SER A 29 9.13 -4.21 -4.28
N VAL A 30 9.84 -4.95 -5.14
CA VAL A 30 11.11 -4.51 -5.75
C VAL A 30 10.81 -3.51 -6.87
N ARG A 31 10.55 -2.26 -6.49
CA ARG A 31 10.28 -1.16 -7.43
C ARG A 31 11.18 0.05 -7.11
N PRO A 32 12.49 -0.07 -7.33
CA PRO A 32 13.46 0.99 -6.99
C PRO A 32 13.24 2.30 -7.75
N SER A 33 12.44 2.29 -8.83
CA SER A 33 12.14 3.49 -9.61
C SER A 33 10.98 4.34 -9.07
N GLU A 34 10.14 3.82 -8.15
CA GLU A 34 9.00 4.58 -7.58
C GLU A 34 9.42 5.93 -6.98
N PRO A 35 10.48 6.03 -6.15
CA PRO A 35 10.89 7.30 -5.54
C PRO A 35 11.35 8.36 -6.56
N PHE A 36 11.70 7.93 -7.78
CA PHE A 36 12.21 8.81 -8.83
C PHE A 36 11.22 9.00 -9.99
N LEU A 37 10.02 8.44 -9.89
CA LEU A 37 9.00 8.49 -10.93
C LEU A 37 8.69 9.93 -11.34
N THR A 38 8.47 10.80 -10.35
CA THR A 38 8.31 12.25 -10.53
C THR A 38 9.44 12.87 -11.35
N ARG A 39 10.69 12.60 -10.99
CA ARG A 39 11.85 13.16 -11.69
C ARG A 39 11.95 12.66 -13.13
N TYR A 40 11.64 11.38 -13.34
CA TYR A 40 11.68 10.75 -14.65
C TYR A 40 10.58 11.27 -15.60
N LEU A 41 9.41 11.63 -15.06
CA LEU A 41 8.33 12.24 -15.84
C LEU A 41 8.60 13.71 -16.17
N LEU A 42 9.35 14.41 -15.33
CA LEU A 42 9.73 15.82 -15.48
C LEU A 42 11.06 16.03 -16.22
N GLU A 43 11.66 14.97 -16.76
CA GLU A 43 12.94 15.07 -17.47
C GLU A 43 12.82 16.02 -18.68
N PRO A 44 13.78 16.94 -18.92
CA PRO A 44 13.65 18.07 -19.86
C PRO A 44 13.27 17.70 -21.30
N HIS A 45 13.53 16.47 -21.71
CA HIS A 45 13.17 15.97 -23.04
C HIS A 45 11.68 15.66 -23.21
N LYS A 46 10.88 15.60 -22.13
CA LYS A 46 9.44 15.27 -22.21
C LYS A 46 8.51 16.48 -22.30
N ASN A 47 8.95 17.72 -22.04
CA ASN A 47 8.17 18.96 -22.22
C ASN A 47 6.73 18.92 -21.61
N LEU A 48 6.56 18.40 -20.40
CA LEU A 48 5.26 18.33 -19.72
C LEU A 48 5.23 19.26 -18.50
N SER A 49 4.15 20.04 -18.32
CA SER A 49 3.99 20.88 -17.13
C SER A 49 3.46 20.06 -15.95
N GLU A 50 4.05 20.28 -14.77
CA GLU A 50 3.70 19.62 -13.50
C GLU A 50 2.20 19.66 -13.18
N THR A 51 1.51 20.73 -13.59
CA THR A 51 0.11 21.00 -13.24
C THR A 51 -0.93 20.07 -13.88
N GLN A 52 -0.59 19.33 -14.93
CA GLN A 52 -1.55 18.52 -15.69
C GLN A 52 -1.45 17.00 -15.45
N ILE A 53 -0.37 16.53 -14.81
CA ILE A 53 -0.06 15.09 -14.70
C ILE A 53 -0.52 14.52 -13.36
N TYR A 54 -0.17 15.19 -12.25
CA TYR A 54 -0.47 14.73 -10.89
C TYR A 54 -1.95 14.47 -10.53
N PRO A 55 -2.96 15.17 -11.08
CA PRO A 55 -4.34 14.89 -10.70
C PRO A 55 -4.86 13.53 -11.20
N VAL A 56 -4.32 12.99 -12.31
CA VAL A 56 -4.94 11.81 -12.97
C VAL A 56 -4.81 10.54 -12.12
N TRP A 57 -3.62 10.25 -11.60
CA TRP A 57 -3.42 9.10 -10.71
C TRP A 57 -4.28 9.22 -9.46
N THR A 58 -4.26 10.38 -8.79
CA THR A 58 -4.99 10.60 -7.54
C THR A 58 -6.51 10.43 -7.71
N TYR A 59 -7.08 11.01 -8.77
CA TYR A 59 -8.52 10.90 -9.04
C TYR A 59 -8.93 9.51 -9.53
N SER A 60 -8.13 8.87 -10.38
CA SER A 60 -8.41 7.52 -10.85
C SER A 60 -8.35 6.51 -9.70
N TYR A 61 -7.33 6.58 -8.85
CA TYR A 61 -7.22 5.78 -7.63
C TYR A 61 -8.47 5.92 -6.75
N LEU A 62 -8.88 7.16 -6.44
CA LEU A 62 -10.07 7.42 -5.63
C LEU A 62 -11.34 6.82 -6.25
N ALA A 63 -11.55 7.01 -7.55
CA ALA A 63 -12.71 6.47 -8.25
C ALA A 63 -12.70 4.94 -8.32
N LEU A 64 -11.52 4.33 -8.40
CA LEU A 64 -11.34 2.88 -8.54
C LEU A 64 -11.36 2.12 -7.21
N LEU A 65 -11.11 2.78 -6.07
CA LEU A 65 -11.17 2.13 -4.75
C LEU A 65 -12.51 1.44 -4.50
N PHE A 66 -13.63 2.12 -4.79
CA PHE A 66 -14.97 1.54 -4.59
C PHE A 66 -15.23 0.30 -5.46
N PRO A 67 -15.09 0.34 -6.80
CA PRO A 67 -15.32 -0.84 -7.63
C PRO A 67 -14.31 -1.95 -7.36
N VAL A 68 -13.04 -1.63 -7.07
CA VAL A 68 -12.03 -2.64 -6.73
C VAL A 68 -12.38 -3.32 -5.41
N PHE A 69 -12.83 -2.59 -4.40
CA PHE A 69 -13.29 -3.16 -3.14
C PHE A 69 -14.42 -4.18 -3.37
N LEU A 70 -15.46 -3.81 -4.11
CA LEU A 70 -16.55 -4.72 -4.47
C LEU A 70 -16.07 -5.92 -5.31
N ALA A 71 -15.22 -5.65 -6.31
CA ALA A 71 -14.70 -6.68 -7.21
C ALA A 71 -13.81 -7.68 -6.49
N THR A 72 -13.06 -7.24 -5.48
CA THR A 72 -12.19 -8.09 -4.65
C THR A 72 -12.99 -9.16 -3.94
N ASP A 73 -14.12 -8.75 -3.36
CA ASP A 73 -15.00 -9.63 -2.63
C ASP A 73 -15.81 -10.54 -3.57
N TYR A 74 -16.26 -10.04 -4.72
CA TYR A 74 -17.03 -10.82 -5.70
C TYR A 74 -16.15 -11.84 -6.47
N LEU A 75 -14.97 -11.42 -6.93
CA LEU A 75 -14.08 -12.21 -7.79
C LEU A 75 -13.10 -13.10 -7.01
N ARG A 76 -13.16 -13.12 -5.68
CA ARG A 76 -12.32 -13.95 -4.79
C ARG A 76 -10.81 -13.68 -4.97
N TYR A 77 -10.41 -12.41 -4.88
CA TYR A 77 -9.03 -11.89 -4.85
C TYR A 77 -8.14 -12.18 -6.08
N LYS A 78 -8.10 -13.41 -6.61
CA LYS A 78 -7.16 -13.83 -7.68
C LYS A 78 -7.28 -12.98 -8.97
N PRO A 79 -8.46 -12.73 -9.54
CA PRO A 79 -8.59 -11.87 -10.72
C PRO A 79 -8.16 -10.43 -10.46
N VAL A 80 -8.33 -9.93 -9.24
CA VAL A 80 -7.90 -8.58 -8.84
C VAL A 80 -6.38 -8.49 -8.72
N VAL A 81 -5.72 -9.52 -8.19
CA VAL A 81 -4.25 -9.61 -8.14
C VAL A 81 -3.64 -9.75 -9.53
N LEU A 82 -4.30 -10.45 -10.45
CA LEU A 82 -3.89 -10.51 -11.86
C LEU A 82 -4.07 -9.15 -12.55
N LEU A 83 -5.18 -8.47 -12.31
CA LEU A 83 -5.43 -7.12 -12.81
C LEU A 83 -4.33 -6.15 -12.33
N GLN A 84 -3.96 -6.23 -11.05
CA GLN A 84 -2.87 -5.45 -10.45
C GLN A 84 -1.54 -5.70 -11.18
N GLY A 85 -1.13 -6.95 -11.34
CA GLY A 85 0.13 -7.27 -12.01
C GLY A 85 0.15 -6.79 -13.46
N LEU A 86 -0.96 -6.93 -14.18
CA LEU A 86 -1.10 -6.45 -15.56
C LEU A 86 -1.01 -4.92 -15.64
N SER A 87 -1.73 -4.20 -14.77
CA SER A 87 -1.71 -2.73 -14.77
C SER A 87 -0.31 -2.19 -14.45
N LEU A 88 0.41 -2.81 -13.53
CA LEU A 88 1.81 -2.45 -13.22
C LEU A 88 2.74 -2.77 -14.41
N ILE A 89 2.59 -3.89 -15.12
CA ILE A 89 3.40 -4.14 -16.34
C ILE A 89 3.18 -3.04 -17.36
N VAL A 90 1.91 -2.66 -17.61
CA VAL A 90 1.56 -1.59 -18.55
C VAL A 90 2.19 -0.27 -18.13
N THR A 91 2.09 0.10 -16.85
CA THR A 91 2.68 1.35 -16.34
C THR A 91 4.20 1.39 -16.56
N TRP A 92 4.96 0.35 -16.19
CA TRP A 92 6.42 0.37 -16.31
C TRP A 92 6.89 0.23 -17.76
N PHE A 93 6.15 -0.50 -18.59
CA PHE A 93 6.39 -0.52 -20.04
C PHE A 93 6.17 0.87 -20.65
N MET A 94 5.06 1.52 -20.31
CA MET A 94 4.78 2.90 -20.76
C MET A 94 5.83 3.88 -20.23
N LEU A 95 6.36 3.71 -19.02
CA LEU A 95 7.45 4.56 -18.53
C LEU A 95 8.63 4.57 -19.51
N LEU A 96 9.06 3.40 -20.00
CA LEU A 96 10.22 3.26 -20.88
C LEU A 96 9.99 3.81 -22.28
N TYR A 97 8.76 3.70 -22.82
CA TYR A 97 8.50 3.94 -24.25
C TYR A 97 7.52 5.09 -24.55
N ALA A 98 6.73 5.54 -23.58
CA ALA A 98 5.70 6.54 -23.82
C ALA A 98 6.29 7.94 -24.00
N GLN A 99 5.80 8.62 -25.04
CA GLN A 99 6.09 10.03 -25.30
C GLN A 99 4.76 10.80 -25.45
N GLY A 100 4.71 11.99 -24.87
CA GLY A 100 3.57 12.91 -24.97
C GLY A 100 2.56 12.83 -23.81
N LEU A 101 1.79 13.92 -23.67
CA LEU A 101 0.90 14.15 -22.52
C LEU A 101 -0.18 13.07 -22.35
N ARG A 102 -0.86 12.68 -23.43
CA ARG A 102 -1.94 11.69 -23.36
C ARG A 102 -1.43 10.30 -22.94
N ALA A 103 -0.23 9.94 -23.38
CA ALA A 103 0.36 8.66 -23.01
C ALA A 103 0.77 8.65 -21.53
N VAL A 104 1.28 9.77 -21.02
CA VAL A 104 1.58 9.92 -19.58
C VAL A 104 0.29 9.92 -18.74
N GLN A 105 -0.79 10.59 -19.17
CA GLN A 105 -2.08 10.52 -18.47
C GLN A 105 -2.64 9.09 -18.41
N LEU A 106 -2.50 8.32 -19.49
CA LEU A 106 -2.92 6.91 -19.52
C LEU A 106 -2.03 6.03 -18.62
N LEU A 107 -0.73 6.30 -18.56
CA LEU A 107 0.20 5.65 -17.63
C LEU A 107 -0.22 5.88 -16.17
N GLU A 108 -0.52 7.12 -15.79
CA GLU A 108 -0.99 7.49 -14.45
C GLU A 108 -2.31 6.80 -14.09
N PHE A 109 -3.22 6.65 -15.07
CA PHE A 109 -4.46 5.89 -14.88
C PHE A 109 -4.20 4.41 -14.59
N PHE A 110 -3.36 3.74 -15.38
CA PHE A 110 -3.00 2.33 -15.12
C PHE A 110 -2.24 2.17 -13.81
N TYR A 111 -1.42 3.16 -13.44
CA TYR A 111 -0.76 3.16 -12.15
C TYR A 111 -1.80 3.25 -11.02
N GLY A 112 -2.83 4.08 -11.17
CA GLY A 112 -3.95 4.20 -10.23
C GLY A 112 -4.76 2.91 -10.09
N VAL A 113 -4.97 2.16 -11.18
CA VAL A 113 -5.56 0.81 -11.15
C VAL A 113 -4.70 -0.14 -10.32
N GLY A 114 -3.37 -0.12 -10.51
CA GLY A 114 -2.44 -0.93 -9.73
C GLY A 114 -2.50 -0.58 -8.24
N THR A 115 -2.41 0.70 -7.89
CA THR A 115 -2.45 1.14 -6.49
C THR A 115 -3.81 0.84 -5.83
N ALA A 116 -4.94 0.96 -6.54
CA ALA A 116 -6.26 0.62 -5.99
C ALA A 116 -6.39 -0.87 -5.67
N THR A 117 -5.76 -1.73 -6.48
CA THR A 117 -5.78 -3.18 -6.33
C THR A 117 -4.77 -3.71 -5.30
N ASP A 118 -3.78 -2.92 -4.89
CA ASP A 118 -2.88 -3.26 -3.76
C ASP A 118 -3.66 -3.58 -2.47
N VAL A 119 -4.75 -2.85 -2.18
CA VAL A 119 -5.58 -3.06 -0.98
C VAL A 119 -6.18 -4.48 -0.96
N ALA A 120 -6.57 -4.98 -2.13
CA ALA A 120 -7.10 -6.33 -2.32
C ALA A 120 -6.02 -7.38 -2.04
N TYR A 121 -4.80 -7.14 -2.52
CA TYR A 121 -3.66 -8.01 -2.27
C TYR A 121 -3.30 -8.08 -0.78
N TYR A 122 -3.24 -6.93 -0.09
CA TYR A 122 -2.99 -6.91 1.36
C TYR A 122 -4.08 -7.66 2.13
N SER A 123 -5.34 -7.49 1.75
CA SER A 123 -6.45 -8.23 2.35
C SER A 123 -6.31 -9.75 2.11
N TYR A 124 -5.83 -10.15 0.93
CA TYR A 124 -5.62 -11.55 0.60
C TYR A 124 -4.48 -12.17 1.43
N ILE A 125 -3.34 -11.49 1.55
CA ILE A 125 -2.20 -12.03 2.29
C ILE A 125 -2.49 -12.18 3.79
N TYR A 126 -3.16 -11.21 4.40
CA TYR A 126 -3.54 -11.29 5.81
C TYR A 126 -4.55 -12.40 6.10
N SER A 127 -5.26 -12.90 5.10
CA SER A 127 -6.20 -14.02 5.25
C SER A 127 -5.55 -15.41 5.13
N VAL A 128 -4.33 -15.51 4.57
CA VAL A 128 -3.69 -16.80 4.24
C VAL A 128 -2.35 -17.00 4.94
N VAL A 129 -1.61 -15.93 5.23
CA VAL A 129 -0.21 -15.98 5.68
C VAL A 129 -0.07 -15.37 7.07
N ASP A 130 0.81 -15.95 7.88
CA ASP A 130 1.20 -15.37 9.15
C ASP A 130 1.88 -14.00 8.93
N VAL A 131 1.37 -12.98 9.62
CA VAL A 131 1.71 -11.56 9.39
C VAL A 131 3.20 -11.31 9.65
N GLU A 132 3.77 -11.98 10.65
CA GLU A 132 5.18 -11.81 11.04
C GLU A 132 6.14 -12.23 9.92
N LEU A 133 5.85 -13.34 9.24
CA LEU A 133 6.71 -13.86 8.16
C LEU A 133 6.70 -12.93 6.94
N TYR A 134 5.51 -12.45 6.56
CA TYR A 134 5.38 -11.54 5.43
C TYR A 134 6.01 -10.17 5.69
N GLN A 135 5.78 -9.60 6.88
CA GLN A 135 6.38 -8.33 7.27
C GLN A 135 7.91 -8.42 7.26
N LYS A 136 8.48 -9.52 7.75
CA LYS A 136 9.93 -9.75 7.77
C LYS A 136 10.53 -9.82 6.36
N VAL A 137 9.93 -10.59 5.45
CA VAL A 137 10.39 -10.70 4.05
C VAL A 137 10.27 -9.37 3.31
N THR A 138 9.14 -8.68 3.47
CA THR A 138 8.88 -7.38 2.83
C THR A 138 9.80 -6.29 3.36
N SER A 139 10.08 -6.29 4.67
CA SER A 139 11.02 -5.37 5.30
C SER A 139 12.43 -5.54 4.73
N TYR A 140 12.95 -6.78 4.69
CA TYR A 140 14.27 -7.04 4.09
C TYR A 140 14.34 -6.60 2.63
N CYS A 141 13.28 -6.83 1.86
CA CYS A 141 13.21 -6.42 0.46
C CYS A 141 13.21 -4.90 0.28
N ARG A 142 12.37 -4.18 1.04
CA ARG A 142 12.33 -2.71 1.00
C ARG A 142 13.65 -2.10 1.45
N SER A 143 14.26 -2.63 2.50
CA SER A 143 15.60 -2.21 2.94
C SER A 143 16.66 -2.47 1.87
N ALA A 144 16.66 -3.65 1.24
CA ALA A 144 17.60 -3.97 0.17
C ALA A 144 17.43 -3.05 -1.05
N THR A 145 16.18 -2.74 -1.43
CA THR A 145 15.86 -1.81 -2.52
C THR A 145 16.35 -0.40 -2.21
N LEU A 146 16.15 0.08 -0.98
CA LEU A 146 16.66 1.39 -0.53
C LEU A 146 18.18 1.46 -0.55
N VAL A 147 18.87 0.41 -0.11
CA VAL A 147 20.34 0.32 -0.17
C VAL A 147 20.83 0.29 -1.62
N LEU A 148 20.19 -0.50 -2.48
CA LEU A 148 20.52 -0.59 -3.91
C LEU A 148 20.42 0.78 -4.58
N VAL A 149 19.34 1.51 -4.30
CA VAL A 149 19.11 2.86 -4.81
C VAL A 149 20.13 3.87 -4.27
N SER A 150 20.52 3.74 -3.00
CA SER A 150 21.43 4.70 -2.34
C SER A 150 22.90 4.50 -2.73
N VAL A 151 23.31 3.26 -3.00
CA VAL A 151 24.71 2.90 -3.31
C VAL A 151 24.98 2.97 -4.81
N ALA A 152 23.98 2.70 -5.62
CA ALA A 152 24.16 2.52 -7.05
C ALA A 152 23.66 3.79 -7.76
N GLY A 153 24.58 4.64 -8.20
CA GLY A 153 24.32 5.81 -9.07
C GLY A 153 23.84 5.39 -10.47
N TRP A 154 22.82 4.55 -10.55
CA TRP A 154 22.30 3.95 -11.77
C TRP A 154 21.41 4.94 -12.52
N SER A 155 21.40 4.84 -13.85
CA SER A 155 20.49 5.64 -14.67
C SER A 155 19.03 5.29 -14.39
N LEU A 156 18.14 6.28 -14.41
CA LEU A 156 16.69 6.11 -14.21
C LEU A 156 16.08 5.06 -15.16
N PHE A 157 16.65 4.95 -16.38
CA PHE A 157 16.30 3.92 -17.34
C PHE A 157 16.55 2.50 -16.78
N SER A 158 17.72 2.26 -16.20
CA SER A 158 18.10 0.95 -15.64
C SER A 158 17.20 0.56 -14.47
N LEU A 159 16.86 1.53 -13.60
CA LEU A 159 15.95 1.29 -12.48
C LEU A 159 14.54 0.88 -12.96
N ASN A 160 14.05 1.51 -14.03
CA ASN A 160 12.76 1.15 -14.61
C ASN A 160 12.76 -0.24 -15.27
N VAL A 161 13.87 -0.66 -15.90
CA VAL A 161 14.02 -2.02 -16.46
C VAL A 161 14.01 -3.08 -15.35
N ILE A 162 14.68 -2.84 -14.22
CA ILE A 162 14.65 -3.75 -13.06
C ILE A 162 13.23 -3.89 -12.52
N SER A 163 12.55 -2.77 -12.30
CA SER A 163 11.17 -2.77 -11.81
C SER A 163 10.24 -3.52 -12.78
N LEU A 164 10.36 -3.29 -14.09
CA LEU A 164 9.57 -3.99 -15.10
C LEU A 164 9.81 -5.50 -15.07
N THR A 165 11.07 -5.91 -14.98
CA THR A 165 11.46 -7.33 -14.89
C THR A 165 10.86 -7.96 -13.64
N SER A 166 10.97 -7.28 -12.50
CA SER A 166 10.44 -7.76 -11.22
C SER A 166 8.92 -7.91 -11.26
N VAL A 167 8.18 -6.89 -11.72
CA VAL A 167 6.72 -6.95 -11.83
C VAL A 167 6.27 -8.03 -12.82
N SER A 168 7.04 -8.27 -13.90
CA SER A 168 6.75 -9.34 -14.85
C SER A 168 6.88 -10.73 -14.22
N ILE A 169 7.91 -10.95 -13.39
CA ILE A 169 8.07 -12.18 -12.61
C ILE A 169 6.90 -12.31 -11.61
N ALA A 170 6.53 -11.22 -10.93
CA ALA A 170 5.40 -11.21 -10.01
C ALA A 170 4.10 -11.64 -10.71
N PHE A 171 3.79 -11.07 -11.89
CA PHE A 171 2.62 -11.46 -12.67
C PHE A 171 2.64 -12.94 -13.07
N GLY A 172 3.80 -13.48 -13.44
CA GLY A 172 3.97 -14.92 -13.68
C GLY A 172 3.64 -15.75 -12.43
N THR A 173 4.12 -15.36 -11.25
CA THR A 173 3.81 -16.05 -10.00
C THR A 173 2.33 -15.96 -9.62
N ALA A 174 1.65 -14.86 -9.97
CA ALA A 174 0.24 -14.64 -9.67
C ALA A 174 -0.69 -15.68 -10.34
N TRP A 175 -0.30 -16.21 -11.49
CA TRP A 175 -1.09 -17.22 -12.20
C TRP A 175 -1.21 -18.53 -11.41
N PHE A 176 -0.14 -18.87 -10.68
CA PHE A 176 -0.05 -20.09 -9.86
C PHE A 176 -0.66 -19.92 -8.46
N LEU A 177 -1.15 -18.72 -8.12
CA LEU A 177 -1.80 -18.48 -6.84
C LEU A 177 -3.06 -19.37 -6.70
N PRO A 178 -3.23 -20.03 -5.54
CA PRO A 178 -4.45 -20.78 -5.27
C PRO A 178 -5.65 -19.83 -5.16
N MET A 179 -6.85 -20.31 -5.50
CA MET A 179 -8.07 -19.54 -5.27
C MET A 179 -8.49 -19.66 -3.79
N PRO A 180 -8.63 -18.56 -3.05
CA PRO A 180 -9.20 -18.60 -1.71
C PRO A 180 -10.66 -19.06 -1.78
N ARG A 181 -11.00 -20.07 -0.96
CA ARG A 181 -12.36 -20.65 -0.89
C ARG A 181 -13.30 -19.91 0.07
N LYS A 182 -12.80 -18.96 0.86
CA LYS A 182 -13.59 -18.22 1.87
C LYS A 182 -13.60 -16.73 1.54
N SER A 183 -14.79 -16.15 1.33
CA SER A 183 -14.98 -14.68 1.30
C SER A 183 -15.46 -14.21 2.67
N LEU A 184 -14.84 -13.18 3.23
CA LEU A 184 -15.04 -12.73 4.61
C LEU A 184 -16.47 -12.22 4.93
N PHE A 185 -17.18 -11.59 3.98
CA PHE A 185 -18.47 -10.94 4.26
C PHE A 185 -19.74 -11.76 3.92
N PHE A 186 -19.67 -12.70 2.97
CA PHE A 186 -20.88 -13.31 2.40
C PHE A 186 -21.52 -14.46 3.22
N HIS A 187 -21.11 -14.69 4.46
CA HIS A 187 -21.72 -15.74 5.32
C HIS A 187 -22.73 -15.23 6.36
N HIS A 188 -22.86 -13.92 6.56
CA HIS A 188 -23.78 -13.40 7.58
C HIS A 188 -25.27 -13.47 7.21
N VAL A 189 -25.61 -13.79 5.95
CA VAL A 189 -27.02 -13.89 5.51
C VAL A 189 -27.63 -15.27 5.81
N SER A 190 -26.87 -16.25 6.31
CA SER A 190 -27.37 -17.58 6.69
C SER A 190 -27.21 -17.89 8.19
N SER A 191 -27.32 -16.88 9.06
CA SER A 191 -27.29 -17.09 10.52
C SER A 191 -28.62 -16.70 11.15
N GLN A 192 -29.63 -17.57 11.03
CA GLN A 192 -30.58 -17.79 12.13
C GLN A 192 -30.18 -19.07 12.87
N PRO A 193 -30.38 -19.14 14.19
CA PRO A 193 -29.60 -19.99 15.06
C PRO A 193 -30.06 -21.44 14.94
N PHE A 194 -29.22 -22.30 14.36
CA PHE A 194 -29.35 -23.73 14.54
C PHE A 194 -28.06 -24.26 15.14
N SER A 195 -28.16 -24.60 16.42
CA SER A 195 -27.21 -25.43 17.14
C SER A 195 -26.87 -26.67 16.32
N MET A 196 -25.61 -26.84 15.91
CA MET A 196 -25.12 -28.18 15.63
C MET A 196 -23.61 -28.28 15.79
N GLU A 197 -23.25 -29.36 16.47
CA GLU A 197 -21.93 -29.77 16.89
C GLU A 197 -20.90 -29.78 15.76
N MET A 198 -19.69 -29.42 16.16
CA MET A 198 -18.43 -29.74 15.50
C MET A 198 -18.39 -31.23 15.12
N LYS A 199 -18.61 -31.55 13.84
CA LYS A 199 -18.30 -32.88 13.31
C LYS A 199 -17.06 -32.81 12.42
N VAL A 200 -15.98 -33.32 12.99
CA VAL A 200 -14.70 -33.65 12.34
C VAL A 200 -14.97 -34.48 11.08
N MET A 201 -14.37 -34.08 9.95
CA MET A 201 -14.44 -34.80 8.68
C MET A 201 -13.37 -35.89 8.64
N ASP A 202 -13.81 -37.14 8.65
CA ASP A 202 -13.02 -38.34 8.39
C ASP A 202 -13.00 -38.61 6.87
N CYS A 203 -11.81 -38.78 6.30
CA CYS A 203 -11.61 -39.01 4.87
C CYS A 203 -11.63 -40.51 4.56
N LYS A 204 -12.81 -41.13 4.45
CA LYS A 204 -13.02 -42.40 3.75
C LYS A 204 -14.49 -42.55 3.36
N ASN A 205 -14.81 -42.14 2.14
CA ASN A 205 -15.69 -42.82 1.18
C ASN A 205 -16.04 -41.86 0.04
N GLY A 206 -15.77 -42.31 -1.20
CA GLY A 206 -16.24 -41.63 -2.40
C GLY A 206 -17.76 -41.68 -2.45
N ALA A 207 -18.40 -40.53 -2.28
CA ALA A 207 -19.76 -40.29 -2.66
C ALA A 207 -19.83 -38.90 -3.31
N ALA A 208 -20.41 -38.85 -4.50
CA ALA A 208 -20.54 -37.65 -5.32
C ALA A 208 -21.14 -36.50 -4.49
N VAL A 209 -20.41 -35.38 -4.43
CA VAL A 209 -20.95 -34.13 -3.89
C VAL A 209 -21.98 -33.64 -4.89
N GLN A 210 -23.24 -33.69 -4.46
CA GLN A 210 -24.36 -33.09 -5.14
C GLN A 210 -24.14 -31.58 -5.15
N ASP A 211 -23.91 -31.01 -6.34
CA ASP A 211 -23.76 -29.57 -6.58
C ASP A 211 -24.99 -28.85 -5.99
N GLN A 212 -24.79 -28.11 -4.89
CA GLN A 212 -25.76 -27.08 -4.53
C GLN A 212 -25.66 -25.95 -5.56
N PRO A 213 -26.78 -25.47 -6.12
CA PRO A 213 -26.75 -24.40 -7.09
C PRO A 213 -26.14 -23.17 -6.42
N SER A 214 -25.09 -22.62 -7.03
CA SER A 214 -24.45 -21.37 -6.62
C SER A 214 -25.53 -20.28 -6.46
N GLN A 215 -25.89 -19.97 -5.21
CA GLN A 215 -26.80 -18.88 -4.91
C GLN A 215 -26.18 -17.61 -5.50
N LYS A 216 -26.85 -17.02 -6.51
CA LYS A 216 -26.42 -15.73 -7.08
C LYS A 216 -26.40 -14.73 -5.94
N VAL A 217 -25.21 -14.25 -5.62
CA VAL A 217 -25.01 -13.19 -4.64
C VAL A 217 -25.75 -11.95 -5.16
N ASP A 218 -26.74 -11.49 -4.39
CA ASP A 218 -27.45 -10.26 -4.71
C ASP A 218 -26.59 -9.06 -4.34
N ILE A 219 -25.88 -8.53 -5.34
CA ILE A 219 -25.00 -7.36 -5.23
C ILE A 219 -25.77 -6.14 -4.72
N VAL A 220 -27.06 -6.01 -5.07
CA VAL A 220 -27.90 -4.89 -4.63
C VAL A 220 -28.18 -5.00 -3.13
N LYS A 221 -28.41 -6.22 -2.62
CA LYS A 221 -28.57 -6.46 -1.19
C LYS A 221 -27.28 -6.13 -0.42
N VAL A 222 -26.12 -6.54 -0.93
CA VAL A 222 -24.82 -6.27 -0.28
C VAL A 222 -24.48 -4.79 -0.30
N LEU A 223 -24.74 -4.09 -1.42
CA LEU A 223 -24.61 -2.63 -1.49
C LEU A 223 -25.52 -1.94 -0.47
N LYS A 224 -26.76 -2.42 -0.32
CA LYS A 224 -27.71 -1.86 0.65
C LYS A 224 -27.28 -2.12 2.10
N ASP A 225 -26.71 -3.29 2.38
CA ASP A 225 -26.18 -3.64 3.70
C ASP A 225 -24.95 -2.78 4.04
N LEU A 226 -23.97 -2.68 3.12
CA LEU A 226 -22.81 -1.80 3.25
C LEU A 226 -23.20 -0.33 3.44
N TRP A 227 -24.21 0.14 2.71
CA TRP A 227 -24.70 1.51 2.84
C TRP A 227 -25.34 1.77 4.21
N ARG A 228 -26.07 0.79 4.75
CA ARG A 228 -26.65 0.88 6.10
C ARG A 228 -25.55 0.90 7.16
N ASP A 229 -24.57 0.01 7.05
CA ASP A 229 -23.44 -0.04 7.98
C ASP A 229 -22.61 1.25 7.91
N PHE A 230 -22.40 1.81 6.71
CA PHE A 230 -21.75 3.09 6.49
C PHE A 230 -22.49 4.23 7.19
N LEU A 231 -23.81 4.36 6.95
CA LEU A 231 -24.66 5.35 7.62
C LEU A 231 -24.59 5.21 9.14
N GLN A 232 -24.62 3.98 9.66
CA GLN A 232 -24.59 3.72 11.09
C GLN A 232 -23.23 4.08 11.71
N CYS A 233 -22.11 3.75 11.06
CA CYS A 233 -20.77 4.10 11.53
C CYS A 233 -20.57 5.62 11.57
N TYR A 234 -20.96 6.31 10.51
CA TYR A 234 -20.82 7.77 10.38
C TYR A 234 -21.91 8.58 11.09
N SER A 235 -22.92 7.92 11.67
CA SER A 235 -23.87 8.57 12.57
C SER A 235 -23.22 8.99 13.89
N SER A 236 -22.10 8.37 14.28
CA SER A 236 -21.36 8.83 15.45
C SER A 236 -20.43 9.98 15.09
N TRP A 237 -20.58 11.11 15.82
CA TRP A 237 -19.75 12.29 15.63
C TRP A 237 -18.25 11.98 15.78
N THR A 238 -17.91 11.13 16.75
CA THR A 238 -16.53 10.69 16.98
C THR A 238 -15.95 10.00 15.75
N MET A 239 -16.61 8.99 15.17
CA MET A 239 -16.10 8.33 13.97
C MET A 239 -15.95 9.31 12.80
N LEU A 240 -16.91 10.21 12.61
CA LEU A 240 -16.82 11.21 11.55
C LEU A 240 -15.58 12.10 11.73
N CYS A 241 -15.34 12.65 12.93
CA CYS A 241 -14.17 13.48 13.21
C CYS A 241 -12.86 12.71 13.01
N TRP A 242 -12.78 11.46 13.49
CA TRP A 242 -11.60 10.62 13.32
C TRP A 242 -11.33 10.32 11.84
N SER A 243 -12.35 9.93 11.07
CA SER A 243 -12.21 9.69 9.63
C SER A 243 -11.80 10.92 8.84
N VAL A 244 -12.41 12.08 9.12
CA VAL A 244 -12.05 13.35 8.45
C VAL A 244 -10.60 13.72 8.75
N ARG A 245 -10.16 13.56 10.01
CA ARG A 245 -8.77 13.83 10.37
C ARG A 245 -7.80 12.88 9.68
N TRP A 246 -8.13 11.58 9.65
CA TRP A 246 -7.34 10.57 8.94
C TRP A 246 -7.22 10.90 7.45
N ALA A 247 -8.32 11.28 6.81
CA ALA A 247 -8.33 11.69 5.41
C ALA A 247 -7.46 12.94 5.18
N LEU A 248 -7.67 14.01 5.96
CA LEU A 248 -6.90 15.25 5.83
C LEU A 248 -5.40 15.05 6.09
N SER A 249 -5.05 14.28 7.12
CA SER A 249 -3.66 13.98 7.48
C SER A 249 -2.98 13.16 6.38
N THR A 250 -3.64 12.13 5.87
CA THR A 250 -3.12 11.27 4.79
C THR A 250 -2.96 12.04 3.48
N CYS A 251 -3.95 12.85 3.10
CA CYS A 251 -3.87 13.70 1.91
C CYS A 251 -2.75 14.75 2.04
N GLY A 252 -2.67 15.43 3.19
CA GLY A 252 -1.61 16.40 3.46
C GLY A 252 -0.22 15.76 3.41
N TYR A 253 -0.11 14.54 3.93
CA TYR A 253 1.13 13.76 3.82
C TYR A 253 1.50 13.50 2.38
N PHE A 254 0.62 12.89 1.59
CA PHE A 254 0.86 12.60 0.17
C PHE A 254 1.22 13.85 -0.63
N GLN A 255 0.59 14.99 -0.34
CA GLN A 255 0.94 16.25 -0.98
C GLN A 255 2.39 16.65 -0.69
N VAL A 256 2.84 16.62 0.57
CA VAL A 256 4.22 16.99 0.91
C VAL A 256 5.24 16.06 0.25
N ILE A 257 5.05 14.73 0.29
CA ILE A 257 6.00 13.77 -0.32
C ILE A 257 6.09 13.94 -1.84
N ASN A 258 4.94 14.11 -2.52
CA ASN A 258 4.91 14.21 -3.98
C ASN A 258 5.56 15.52 -4.48
N TYR A 259 5.39 16.61 -3.75
CA TYR A 259 5.93 17.92 -4.15
C TYR A 259 7.30 18.26 -3.53
N ALA A 260 7.78 17.52 -2.53
CA ALA A 260 9.06 17.79 -1.87
C ALA A 260 10.25 17.76 -2.85
N GLN A 261 10.28 16.77 -3.76
CA GLN A 261 11.34 16.67 -4.77
C GLN A 261 11.34 17.89 -5.72
N GLY A 262 10.16 18.34 -6.14
CA GLY A 262 10.02 19.53 -6.98
C GLY A 262 10.48 20.81 -6.26
N LEU A 263 10.11 20.96 -4.98
CA LEU A 263 10.56 22.07 -4.14
C LEU A 263 12.09 22.08 -4.00
N TRP A 264 12.72 20.93 -3.76
CA TRP A 264 14.17 20.83 -3.65
C TRP A 264 14.89 21.20 -4.95
N GLU A 265 14.35 20.82 -6.10
CA GLU A 265 14.89 21.20 -7.42
C GLU A 265 14.80 22.72 -7.66
N MET A 266 13.72 23.36 -7.20
CA MET A 266 13.58 24.83 -7.26
C MET A 266 14.58 25.55 -6.36
N VAL A 267 14.91 24.97 -5.19
CA VAL A 267 15.85 25.55 -4.21
C VAL A 267 17.31 25.33 -4.61
N LEU A 268 17.65 24.13 -5.09
CA LEU A 268 18.99 23.78 -5.57
C LEU A 268 18.90 22.98 -6.89
N PRO A 269 19.12 23.64 -8.05
CA PRO A 269 19.08 22.98 -9.34
C PRO A 269 20.16 21.89 -9.48
N SER A 270 19.73 20.71 -9.93
CA SER A 270 20.52 19.48 -10.05
C SER A 270 21.69 19.55 -11.05
N ASN A 271 21.79 20.63 -11.83
CA ASN A 271 22.89 20.86 -12.76
C ASN A 271 24.21 21.30 -12.08
N SER A 272 24.21 21.58 -10.78
CA SER A 272 25.31 22.30 -10.11
C SER A 272 26.03 21.55 -8.98
N THR A 273 25.46 20.50 -8.39
CA THR A 273 25.99 19.83 -7.18
C THR A 273 25.47 18.40 -6.99
N GLU A 274 26.16 17.62 -6.15
CA GLU A 274 25.71 16.28 -5.72
C GLU A 274 24.38 16.33 -4.97
N ILE A 275 23.49 15.40 -5.31
CA ILE A 275 22.09 15.40 -4.87
C ILE A 275 21.93 14.43 -3.70
N TYR A 276 21.57 14.94 -2.51
CA TYR A 276 21.37 14.13 -1.30
C TYR A 276 19.91 13.69 -1.10
N ASN A 277 19.00 14.01 -2.02
CA ASN A 277 17.55 13.76 -1.91
C ASN A 277 17.22 12.31 -1.49
N GLY A 278 17.87 11.31 -2.12
CA GLY A 278 17.65 9.90 -1.80
C GLY A 278 18.11 9.53 -0.39
N GLY A 279 19.24 10.09 0.06
CA GLY A 279 19.76 9.89 1.41
C GLY A 279 18.85 10.50 2.48
N VAL A 280 18.32 11.69 2.22
CA VAL A 280 17.35 12.36 3.11
C VAL A 280 16.05 11.56 3.21
N GLU A 281 15.55 11.02 2.09
CA GLU A 281 14.38 10.14 2.07
C GLU A 281 14.61 8.87 2.92
N ALA A 282 15.76 8.22 2.74
CA ALA A 282 16.14 7.04 3.51
C ALA A 282 16.29 7.34 5.01
N ALA A 283 16.99 8.42 5.35
CA ALA A 283 17.19 8.85 6.74
C ALA A 283 15.86 9.19 7.42
N SER A 284 14.98 9.93 6.74
CA SER A 284 13.65 10.28 7.27
C SER A 284 12.80 9.04 7.56
N THR A 285 12.89 8.02 6.69
CA THR A 285 12.17 6.76 6.84
C THR A 285 12.70 5.95 8.02
N LEU A 286 14.03 5.83 8.15
CA LEU A 286 14.67 5.14 9.25
C LEU A 286 14.36 5.80 10.60
N LEU A 287 14.51 7.13 10.67
CA LEU A 287 14.25 7.88 11.89
C LEU A 287 12.76 7.85 12.27
N GLY A 288 11.87 7.88 11.29
CA GLY A 288 10.44 7.66 11.52
C GLY A 288 10.17 6.28 12.12
N ALA A 289 10.76 5.22 11.59
CA ALA A 289 10.61 3.87 12.12
C ALA A 289 11.12 3.73 13.57
N VAL A 290 12.27 4.34 13.87
CA VAL A 290 12.82 4.39 15.24
C VAL A 290 11.86 5.14 16.17
N ALA A 291 11.31 6.28 15.74
CA ALA A 291 10.39 7.06 16.55
C ALA A 291 9.11 6.27 16.90
N VAL A 292 8.54 5.56 15.93
CA VAL A 292 7.38 4.67 16.13
C VAL A 292 7.71 3.54 17.11
N PHE A 293 8.87 2.90 16.95
CA PHE A 293 9.33 1.85 17.86
C PHE A 293 9.46 2.36 19.31
N VAL A 294 10.03 3.55 19.49
CA VAL A 294 10.17 4.19 20.80
C VAL A 294 8.80 4.48 21.41
N VAL A 295 7.88 5.08 20.65
CA VAL A 295 6.52 5.37 21.14
C VAL A 295 5.76 4.11 21.54
N GLY A 296 5.95 3.00 20.84
CA GLY A 296 5.37 1.70 21.22
C GLY A 296 5.80 1.18 22.60
N HIS A 297 6.95 1.63 23.13
CA HIS A 297 7.43 1.27 24.47
C HIS A 297 6.98 2.26 25.57
N ILE A 298 6.39 3.39 25.19
CA ILE A 298 5.94 4.41 26.14
C ILE A 298 4.57 4.00 26.69
N LYS A 299 4.51 3.74 28.00
CA LYS A 299 3.27 3.45 28.73
C LYS A 299 2.50 4.73 29.06
N THR A 300 1.95 5.39 28.04
CA THR A 300 1.09 6.58 28.20
C THR A 300 -0.37 6.23 27.93
N SER A 301 -1.29 6.81 28.69
CA SER A 301 -2.73 6.70 28.43
C SER A 301 -3.12 7.57 27.23
N TRP A 302 -2.98 7.02 26.02
CA TRP A 302 -3.33 7.71 24.77
C TRP A 302 -4.81 8.13 24.69
N ALA A 303 -5.70 7.46 25.43
CA ALA A 303 -7.10 7.88 25.55
C ALA A 303 -7.29 9.27 26.19
N MET A 304 -6.34 9.73 27.03
CA MET A 304 -6.43 11.01 27.73
C MET A 304 -5.56 12.09 27.08
N TRP A 305 -4.34 11.73 26.66
CA TRP A 305 -3.37 12.68 26.12
C TRP A 305 -3.27 12.66 24.59
N GLY A 306 -3.89 11.69 23.93
CA GLY A 306 -3.78 11.49 22.49
C GLY A 306 -4.27 12.70 21.70
N GLU A 307 -5.42 13.28 22.03
CA GLU A 307 -5.95 14.43 21.29
C GLU A 307 -5.04 15.67 21.39
N VAL A 308 -4.49 15.94 22.58
CA VAL A 308 -3.55 17.04 22.81
C VAL A 308 -2.24 16.80 22.06
N ALA A 309 -1.71 15.58 22.12
CA ALA A 309 -0.52 15.19 21.37
C ALA A 309 -0.74 15.34 19.86
N LEU A 310 -1.87 14.87 19.33
CA LEU A 310 -2.21 14.96 17.92
C LEU A 310 -2.33 16.42 17.46
N ALA A 311 -2.92 17.31 18.27
CA ALA A 311 -2.99 18.74 17.98
C ALA A 311 -1.60 19.40 17.94
N LEU A 312 -0.76 19.13 18.94
CA LEU A 312 0.61 19.66 19.00
C LEU A 312 1.48 19.18 17.84
N LEU A 313 1.45 17.88 17.54
CA LEU A 313 2.19 17.29 16.42
C LEU A 313 1.70 17.85 15.06
N SER A 314 0.40 18.11 14.92
CA SER A 314 -0.14 18.75 13.71
C SER A 314 0.37 20.18 13.53
N PHE A 315 0.48 20.96 14.62
CA PHE A 315 1.05 22.31 14.56
C PHE A 315 2.53 22.29 14.17
N LEU A 316 3.30 21.33 14.71
CA LEU A 316 4.69 21.15 14.36
C LEU A 316 4.88 20.72 12.90
N ILE A 317 4.00 19.86 12.36
CA ILE A 317 3.95 19.52 10.93
C ILE A 317 3.76 20.79 10.09
N ALA A 318 2.76 21.62 10.44
CA ALA A 318 2.48 22.86 9.71
C ALA A 318 3.69 23.81 9.73
N ALA A 319 4.34 23.97 10.89
CA ALA A 319 5.53 24.78 11.02
C ALA A 319 6.70 24.25 10.18
N ALA A 320 6.95 22.93 10.20
CA ALA A 320 8.01 22.31 9.40
C ALA A 320 7.78 22.52 7.89
N VAL A 321 6.56 22.32 7.40
CA VAL A 321 6.21 22.54 5.99
C VAL A 321 6.34 24.02 5.61
N TYR A 322 5.91 24.94 6.48
CA TYR A 322 6.05 26.38 6.24
C TYR A 322 7.53 26.82 6.17
N ILE A 323 8.38 26.26 7.03
CA ILE A 323 9.82 26.52 7.02
C ILE A 323 10.46 26.01 5.71
N MET A 324 10.03 24.86 5.20
CA MET A 324 10.53 24.29 3.93
C MET A 324 10.28 25.22 2.73
N ASP A 325 9.16 25.93 2.70
CA ASP A 325 8.82 26.84 1.59
C ASP A 325 9.52 28.21 1.73
N THR A 326 9.60 28.73 2.95
CA THR A 326 10.09 30.10 3.21
C THR A 326 11.61 30.21 3.19
N ILE A 327 12.31 29.29 3.85
CA ILE A 327 13.76 29.33 4.00
C ILE A 327 14.33 28.59 2.79
N ARG A 328 14.56 29.31 1.68
CA ARG A 328 15.14 28.81 0.42
C ARG A 328 16.60 28.34 0.57
N ASN A 329 16.85 27.42 1.49
CA ASN A 329 18.12 26.79 1.78
C ASN A 329 17.91 25.28 1.86
N ILE A 330 18.66 24.53 1.03
CA ILE A 330 18.46 23.09 0.88
C ILE A 330 18.61 22.30 2.18
N TRP A 331 19.55 22.68 3.06
CA TRP A 331 19.80 21.97 4.32
C TRP A 331 18.65 22.16 5.30
N VAL A 332 18.06 23.36 5.32
CA VAL A 332 16.88 23.66 6.13
C VAL A 332 15.65 22.94 5.58
N CYS A 333 15.50 22.86 4.25
CA CYS A 333 14.45 22.07 3.62
C CYS A 333 14.57 20.58 3.96
N TYR A 334 15.78 20.00 3.89
CA TYR A 334 16.02 18.61 4.24
C TYR A 334 15.77 18.32 5.72
N ALA A 335 16.29 19.16 6.62
CA ALA A 335 16.08 18.98 8.06
C ALA A 335 14.59 19.08 8.41
N SER A 336 13.89 20.08 7.88
CA SER A 336 12.45 20.27 8.11
C SER A 336 11.62 19.13 7.54
N TYR A 337 12.01 18.59 6.38
CA TYR A 337 11.35 17.40 5.79
C TYR A 337 11.54 16.15 6.66
N VAL A 338 12.75 15.92 7.18
CA VAL A 338 13.02 14.80 8.12
C VAL A 338 12.16 14.94 9.37
N VAL A 339 12.08 16.14 9.94
CA VAL A 339 11.23 16.43 11.11
C VAL A 339 9.76 16.17 10.78
N PHE A 340 9.27 16.68 9.65
CA PHE A 340 7.91 16.42 9.17
C PHE A 340 7.60 14.92 9.09
N ARG A 341 8.49 14.13 8.47
CA ARG A 341 8.33 12.67 8.33
C ARG A 341 8.26 11.96 9.68
N ILE A 342 9.16 12.31 10.61
CA ILE A 342 9.17 11.72 11.96
C ILE A 342 7.85 12.03 12.68
N ILE A 343 7.45 13.31 12.69
CA ILE A 343 6.26 13.76 13.41
C ILE A 343 4.99 13.14 12.80
N TYR A 344 4.91 13.00 11.47
CA TYR A 344 3.80 12.33 10.82
C TYR A 344 3.70 10.84 11.22
N MET A 345 4.83 10.13 11.24
CA MET A 345 4.87 8.72 11.67
C MET A 345 4.50 8.55 13.15
N LEU A 346 4.82 9.53 13.99
CA LEU A 346 4.35 9.56 15.38
C LEU A 346 2.85 9.83 15.48
N LEU A 347 2.35 10.80 14.72
CA LEU A 347 0.94 11.19 14.70
C LEU A 347 0.05 10.01 14.29
N ILE A 348 0.41 9.30 13.22
CA ILE A 348 -0.35 8.14 12.76
C ILE A 348 -0.35 7.03 13.82
N THR A 349 0.81 6.75 14.42
CA THR A 349 0.97 5.72 15.46
C THR A 349 0.16 6.01 16.72
N ILE A 350 0.05 7.27 17.13
CA ILE A 350 -0.77 7.67 18.29
C ILE A 350 -2.26 7.61 17.95
N ALA A 351 -2.61 7.83 16.69
CA ALA A 351 -3.98 7.82 16.20
C ALA A 351 -4.52 6.40 15.89
N THR A 352 -3.66 5.38 15.84
CA THR A 352 -4.03 3.97 15.64
C THR A 352 -3.93 3.23 16.97
#